data_AF-A0A4Q4Z1R8-F1
#
_entry.id   AF-A0A4Q4Z1R8-F1
#
_cell.length_a   1.000
_cell.length_b   1.000
_cell.length_c   1.000
_cell.angle_alpha   90.00
_cell.angle_beta   90.00
_cell.angle_gamma   90.00
#
_symmetry.space_group_name_H-M   'P 1'
#
loop_
_entity.id
_entity.type
_entity.pdbx_description
1 polymer ?
#
loop_
_entity_poly.entity_id
_entity_poly.type
_entity_poly.pdbx_seq_one_letter_code
_entity_poly.pdbx_strand_id
1 'polypeptide(L)'
;MLNKLTVVPADTLSKIRYLRVRGDMLTLTWPAYEYGVPLASVFKLLPGLKLNTLTVLRGHVDLISYGSLSGLIADGDGWKELRYISHSSSLLGYAALNDPSIPWDPNNPFMPWDPNWWPPAYLRKPQPEFWRGLLSSRDGVSSNPSVAIYRSPERGPVGSVIREDSRLLFEQKLSEADMASFGLEEDASLCAGPERFKELLIVARRGHGVDYQAKKGSPFIWRDIRRACPGMTWREIKRKHIDMRSESGVDSDGGSDSEDPFVDAFTDVDRWRDVDEYAWTPLHFGLSDLW
;
A
#
# COMPACT_ATOMS: atom_id res chain seq x y z
N MET A 1 1.94 14.06 -2.19
CA MET A 1 3.02 13.71 -3.14
C MET A 1 2.78 14.24 -4.55
N LEU A 2 1.75 13.78 -5.27
CA LEU A 2 1.57 14.05 -6.71
C LEU A 2 1.50 15.54 -7.07
N ASN A 3 0.85 16.38 -6.24
CA ASN A 3 0.82 17.84 -6.44
C ASN A 3 2.22 18.47 -6.57
N LYS A 4 3.23 17.90 -5.89
CA LYS A 4 4.60 18.40 -5.90
C LYS A 4 5.43 17.75 -7.02
N LEU A 5 5.31 16.44 -7.22
CA LEU A 5 6.21 15.73 -8.15
C LEU A 5 5.80 15.85 -9.62
N THR A 6 4.50 16.01 -9.92
CA THR A 6 4.02 16.09 -11.32
C THR A 6 4.31 17.44 -11.99
N VAL A 7 4.63 18.47 -11.21
CA VAL A 7 5.02 19.80 -11.72
C VAL A 7 6.53 19.97 -11.88
N VAL A 8 7.32 18.98 -11.43
CA VAL A 8 8.77 19.01 -11.50
C VAL A 8 9.21 18.52 -12.89
N PRO A 9 10.17 19.20 -13.55
CA PRO A 9 10.72 18.75 -14.84
C PRO A 9 11.30 17.33 -14.74
N ALA A 10 11.21 16.55 -15.82
CA ALA A 10 11.66 15.15 -15.84
C ALA A 10 13.14 14.99 -15.43
N ASP A 11 14.00 15.93 -15.83
CA ASP A 11 15.43 15.93 -15.49
C ASP A 11 15.66 16.09 -13.98
N THR A 12 14.80 16.83 -13.30
CA THR A 12 14.86 17.01 -11.84
C THR A 12 14.21 15.82 -11.13
N LEU A 13 13.07 15.33 -11.64
CA LEU A 13 12.38 14.15 -11.10
C LEU A 13 13.30 12.91 -11.11
N SER A 14 14.06 12.74 -12.20
CA SER A 14 15.02 11.65 -12.36
C SER A 14 16.25 11.76 -11.46
N LYS A 15 16.45 12.88 -10.74
CA LYS A 15 17.49 13.06 -9.73
C LYS A 15 17.01 12.76 -8.30
N ILE A 16 15.71 12.60 -8.09
CA ILE A 16 15.17 12.20 -6.79
C ILE A 16 15.57 10.75 -6.52
N ARG A 17 16.25 10.52 -5.39
CA ARG A 17 16.77 9.19 -4.99
C ARG A 17 16.06 8.61 -3.78
N TYR A 18 15.42 9.44 -2.96
CA TYR A 18 14.79 9.03 -1.72
C TYR A 18 13.40 9.63 -1.66
N LEU A 19 12.41 8.81 -1.37
CA LEU A 19 11.03 9.25 -1.23
C LEU A 19 10.36 8.44 -0.13
N ARG A 20 9.67 9.15 0.77
CA ARG A 20 8.77 8.55 1.75
C ARG A 20 7.33 8.95 1.44
N VAL A 21 6.42 7.98 1.53
CA VAL A 21 4.99 8.18 1.31
C VAL A 21 4.17 7.30 2.24
N ARG A 22 2.89 7.67 2.42
CA ARG A 22 1.89 6.78 2.99
C ARG A 22 1.42 5.77 1.94
N GLY A 23 1.09 4.57 2.41
CA GLY A 23 0.71 3.40 1.62
C GLY A 23 -0.78 3.29 1.37
N ASP A 24 -1.58 4.26 1.83
CA ASP A 24 -3.01 4.34 1.53
C ASP A 24 -3.24 4.45 0.01
N MET A 25 -4.28 3.77 -0.47
CA MET A 25 -4.70 3.91 -1.86
C MET A 25 -5.18 5.33 -2.11
N LEU A 26 -4.87 5.85 -3.30
CA LEU A 26 -5.45 7.11 -3.74
C LEU A 26 -6.90 6.85 -4.14
N THR A 27 -7.86 7.40 -3.40
CA THR A 27 -9.27 7.32 -3.74
C THR A 27 -9.64 8.36 -4.79
N LEU A 28 -10.20 7.88 -5.90
CA LEU A 28 -10.81 8.71 -6.94
C LEU A 28 -12.33 8.48 -6.90
N THR A 29 -13.11 9.55 -7.00
CA THR A 29 -14.57 9.49 -6.89
C THR A 29 -15.25 9.70 -8.25
N TRP A 30 -16.22 8.82 -8.55
CA TRP A 30 -17.21 8.98 -9.60
C TRP A 30 -18.61 9.09 -8.97
N PRO A 31 -19.62 9.60 -9.69
CA PRO A 31 -20.97 9.74 -9.14
C PRO A 31 -21.58 8.45 -8.57
N ALA A 32 -21.16 7.28 -9.07
CA ALA A 32 -21.74 5.99 -8.68
C ALA A 32 -20.85 5.14 -7.77
N TYR A 33 -19.55 5.46 -7.65
CA TYR A 33 -18.60 4.62 -6.89
C TYR A 33 -17.28 5.34 -6.61
N GLU A 34 -16.54 4.80 -5.63
CA GLU A 34 -15.16 5.15 -5.36
C GLU A 34 -14.19 4.13 -5.98
N TYR A 35 -13.04 4.61 -6.45
CA TYR A 35 -12.00 3.81 -7.07
C TYR A 35 -10.68 3.99 -6.33
N GLY A 36 -10.25 2.95 -5.62
CA GLY A 36 -8.95 2.94 -4.96
C GLY A 36 -7.81 2.64 -5.93
N VAL A 37 -6.91 3.59 -6.13
CA VAL A 37 -5.72 3.46 -6.99
C VAL A 37 -4.50 3.07 -6.14
N PRO A 38 -3.86 1.92 -6.41
CA PRO A 38 -2.67 1.50 -5.67
C PRO A 38 -1.46 2.40 -5.97
N LEU A 39 -0.52 2.49 -5.04
CA LEU A 39 0.68 3.32 -5.18
C LEU A 39 1.53 2.96 -6.43
N ALA A 40 1.61 1.67 -6.78
CA ALA A 40 2.29 1.22 -8.00
C ALA A 40 1.72 1.88 -9.27
N SER A 41 0.40 2.08 -9.29
CA SER A 41 -0.34 2.72 -10.38
C SER A 41 -0.13 4.23 -10.36
N VAL A 42 -0.10 4.84 -9.18
CA VAL A 42 0.22 6.26 -8.99
C VAL A 42 1.57 6.64 -9.59
N PHE A 43 2.60 5.82 -9.42
CA PHE A 43 3.93 6.10 -10.00
C PHE A 43 3.97 6.09 -11.53
N LYS A 44 2.97 5.51 -12.20
CA LYS A 44 2.86 5.59 -13.66
C LYS A 44 2.60 7.02 -14.16
N LEU A 45 2.17 7.93 -13.26
CA LEU A 45 2.06 9.37 -13.53
C LEU A 45 3.38 10.13 -13.32
N LEU A 46 4.45 9.46 -12.88
CA LEU A 46 5.76 10.05 -12.59
C LEU A 46 6.87 9.41 -13.44
N PRO A 47 6.77 9.46 -14.79
CA PRO A 47 7.79 8.89 -15.66
C PRO A 47 9.13 9.60 -15.42
N GLY A 48 10.20 8.81 -15.30
CA GLY A 48 11.55 9.29 -15.01
C GLY A 48 11.99 9.07 -13.57
N LEU A 49 11.06 8.78 -12.64
CA LEU A 49 11.38 8.50 -11.24
C LEU A 49 12.37 7.33 -11.13
N LYS A 50 13.43 7.52 -10.34
CA LYS A 50 14.53 6.55 -10.19
C LYS A 50 15.09 6.59 -8.77
N LEU A 51 14.31 6.08 -7.82
CA LEU A 51 14.62 6.06 -6.40
C LEU A 51 15.64 4.97 -6.06
N ASN A 52 16.65 5.33 -5.28
CA ASN A 52 17.47 4.37 -4.57
C ASN A 52 16.64 3.67 -3.49
N THR A 53 15.85 4.45 -2.73
CA THR A 53 15.01 3.93 -1.66
C THR A 53 13.64 4.60 -1.71
N LEU A 54 12.60 3.77 -1.70
CA LEU A 54 11.22 4.14 -1.47
C LEU A 54 10.82 3.63 -0.08
N THR A 55 10.43 4.53 0.82
CA THR A 55 9.86 4.17 2.11
C THR A 55 8.35 4.35 2.06
N VAL A 56 7.61 3.31 2.40
CA VAL A 56 6.14 3.31 2.45
C VAL A 56 5.70 3.02 3.87
N LEU A 57 4.98 3.95 4.48
CA LEU A 57 4.31 3.74 5.76
C LEU A 57 2.97 3.07 5.47
N ARG A 58 2.69 1.93 6.10
CA ARG A 58 1.47 1.15 5.90
C ARG A 58 0.22 2.01 6.02
N GLY A 59 -0.77 1.73 5.16
CA GLY A 59 -2.10 2.31 5.29
C GLY A 59 -2.94 1.68 6.41
N HIS A 60 -4.19 2.10 6.49
CA HIS A 60 -5.08 1.72 7.60
C HIS A 60 -5.45 0.23 7.61
N VAL A 61 -5.90 -0.31 6.47
CA VAL A 61 -6.49 -1.66 6.41
C VAL A 61 -5.44 -2.71 6.05
N ASP A 62 -5.33 -3.78 6.86
CA ASP A 62 -4.34 -4.86 6.69
C ASP A 62 -4.38 -5.50 5.30
N LEU A 63 -5.55 -6.00 4.88
CA LEU A 63 -5.69 -6.71 3.60
C LEU A 63 -5.35 -5.80 2.40
N ILE A 64 -5.78 -4.54 2.43
CA ILE A 64 -5.54 -3.55 1.37
C ILE A 64 -4.06 -3.20 1.34
N SER A 65 -3.44 -3.06 2.52
CA SER A 65 -2.01 -2.78 2.68
C SER A 65 -1.15 -3.93 2.16
N TYR A 66 -1.50 -5.18 2.47
CA TYR A 66 -0.82 -6.36 1.97
C TYR A 66 -0.93 -6.50 0.45
N GLY A 67 -2.12 -6.29 -0.10
CA GLY A 67 -2.34 -6.28 -1.55
C GLY A 67 -1.57 -5.15 -2.24
N SER A 68 -1.54 -3.96 -1.64
CA SER A 68 -0.80 -2.81 -2.16
C SER A 68 0.72 -3.02 -2.15
N LEU A 69 1.25 -3.61 -1.07
CA LEU A 69 2.66 -4.02 -0.98
C LEU A 69 2.99 -5.08 -2.04
N SER A 70 2.15 -6.10 -2.16
CA SER A 70 2.32 -7.15 -3.17
C SER A 70 2.30 -6.59 -4.59
N GLY A 71 1.38 -5.66 -4.89
CA GLY A 71 1.32 -4.95 -6.17
C GLY A 71 2.53 -4.04 -6.42
N LEU A 72 3.06 -3.36 -5.40
CA LEU A 72 4.32 -2.61 -5.53
C LEU A 72 5.49 -3.54 -5.87
N ILE A 73 5.56 -4.70 -5.24
CA ILE A 73 6.61 -5.71 -5.47
C ILE A 73 6.47 -6.38 -6.84
N ALA A 74 5.25 -6.67 -7.30
CA ALA A 74 5.01 -7.27 -8.61
C ALA A 74 5.20 -6.26 -9.75
N ASP A 75 4.59 -5.09 -9.63
CA ASP A 75 4.32 -4.18 -10.76
C ASP A 75 4.93 -2.79 -10.60
N GLY A 76 5.36 -2.42 -9.39
CA GLY A 76 5.85 -1.10 -9.07
C GLY A 76 7.22 -0.81 -9.71
N ASP A 77 7.31 0.25 -10.50
CA ASP A 77 8.57 0.77 -11.04
C ASP A 77 8.97 2.04 -10.30
N GLY A 78 10.18 2.53 -10.56
CA GLY A 78 10.71 3.77 -10.03
C GLY A 78 11.54 3.62 -8.75
N TRP A 79 11.81 2.40 -8.26
CA TRP A 79 12.54 2.16 -7.01
C TRP A 79 13.48 0.96 -7.09
N LYS A 80 14.65 1.07 -6.45
CA LYS A 80 15.66 0.01 -6.30
C LYS A 80 15.49 -0.79 -5.00
N GLU A 81 15.28 -0.09 -3.90
CA GLU A 81 14.94 -0.66 -2.59
C GLU A 81 13.59 -0.11 -2.15
N LEU A 82 12.70 -0.99 -1.71
CA LEU A 82 11.44 -0.67 -1.07
C LEU A 82 11.55 -1.05 0.42
N ARG A 83 11.34 -0.07 1.29
CA ARG A 83 11.16 -0.24 2.73
C ARG A 83 9.69 -0.03 3.05
N TYR A 84 8.97 -1.10 3.35
CA TYR A 84 7.57 -1.01 3.78
C TYR A 84 7.51 -1.20 5.28
N ILE A 85 7.00 -0.21 6.00
CA ILE A 85 6.94 -0.20 7.46
C ILE A 85 5.48 -0.37 7.87
N SER A 86 5.21 -1.30 8.77
CA SER A 86 3.91 -1.51 9.39
C SER A 86 4.00 -1.27 10.89
N HIS A 87 3.05 -0.53 11.47
CA HIS A 87 2.90 -0.41 12.92
C HIS A 87 2.44 -1.72 13.58
N SER A 88 1.94 -2.67 12.78
CA SER A 88 1.32 -3.90 13.29
C SER A 88 1.77 -5.14 12.53
N SER A 89 1.98 -6.23 13.27
CA SER A 89 2.26 -7.57 12.75
C SER A 89 1.04 -8.21 12.09
N SER A 90 -0.17 -7.68 12.32
CA SER A 90 -1.39 -8.16 11.68
C SER A 90 -1.36 -8.07 10.16
N LEU A 91 -0.49 -7.23 9.58
CA LEU A 91 -0.26 -7.17 8.13
C LEU A 91 0.09 -8.55 7.54
N LEU A 92 0.79 -9.39 8.31
CA LEU A 92 1.17 -10.74 7.90
C LEU A 92 0.31 -11.83 8.53
N GLY A 93 -0.66 -11.47 9.38
CA GLY A 93 -1.45 -12.40 10.17
C GLY A 93 -2.97 -12.34 9.98
N TYR A 94 -3.52 -11.35 9.27
CA TYR A 94 -4.97 -11.20 9.12
C TYR A 94 -5.67 -12.43 8.50
N ALA A 95 -6.90 -12.73 8.91
CA ALA A 95 -7.72 -13.76 8.26
C ALA A 95 -8.25 -13.28 6.90
N ALA A 96 -8.51 -14.22 5.98
CA ALA A 96 -9.24 -13.88 4.76
C ALA A 96 -10.62 -13.29 5.13
N LEU A 97 -11.12 -12.36 4.31
CA LEU A 97 -12.48 -11.85 4.45
C LEU A 97 -13.47 -12.98 4.15
N ASN A 98 -13.87 -13.72 5.18
CA ASN A 98 -15.05 -14.55 5.17
C ASN A 98 -16.21 -13.72 5.72
N ASP A 99 -16.69 -12.76 4.94
CA ASP A 99 -17.92 -12.03 5.27
C ASP A 99 -19.11 -12.67 4.55
N PRO A 100 -19.93 -13.49 5.23
CA PRO A 100 -21.13 -14.09 4.65
C PRO A 100 -22.27 -13.08 4.41
N SER A 101 -22.14 -11.82 4.87
CA SER A 101 -23.14 -10.76 4.70
C SER A 101 -22.98 -9.95 3.42
N ILE A 102 -21.84 -10.07 2.71
CA ILE A 102 -21.72 -9.53 1.35
C ILE A 102 -22.30 -10.58 0.40
N PRO A 103 -23.50 -10.37 -0.15
CA PRO A 103 -24.17 -11.39 -0.94
C PRO A 103 -23.36 -11.67 -2.20
N TRP A 104 -23.08 -12.94 -2.44
CA TRP A 104 -22.73 -13.44 -3.75
C TRP A 104 -23.91 -13.17 -4.69
N ASP A 105 -23.89 -12.02 -5.36
CA ASP A 105 -24.84 -11.70 -6.42
C ASP A 105 -24.11 -11.72 -7.78
N PRO A 106 -24.22 -12.84 -8.53
CA PRO A 106 -23.61 -12.97 -9.85
C PRO A 106 -24.24 -12.05 -10.92
N ASN A 107 -25.23 -11.21 -10.56
CA ASN A 107 -25.90 -10.27 -11.45
C ASN A 107 -25.81 -8.79 -11.01
N ASN A 108 -25.06 -8.44 -9.94
CA ASN A 108 -24.82 -7.05 -9.56
C ASN A 108 -24.04 -6.25 -10.64
N PRO A 109 -24.68 -5.30 -11.35
CA PRO A 109 -24.05 -4.55 -12.44
C PRO A 109 -23.08 -3.45 -11.96
N PHE A 110 -23.02 -3.17 -10.65
CA PHE A 110 -22.14 -2.17 -10.04
C PHE A 110 -20.80 -2.76 -9.54
N MET A 111 -20.70 -4.09 -9.52
CA MET A 111 -19.47 -4.86 -9.29
C MET A 111 -19.31 -5.82 -10.46
N PRO A 112 -18.85 -5.35 -11.64
CA PRO A 112 -18.64 -6.24 -12.76
C PRO A 112 -17.57 -7.25 -12.36
N TRP A 113 -18.04 -8.46 -12.06
CA TRP A 113 -17.36 -9.75 -12.08
C TRP A 113 -16.05 -9.73 -12.85
N ASP A 114 -14.98 -9.36 -12.15
CA ASP A 114 -13.68 -9.92 -12.44
C ASP A 114 -13.60 -11.18 -11.56
N PRO A 115 -13.56 -12.39 -12.13
CA PRO A 115 -13.36 -13.61 -11.35
C PRO A 115 -12.03 -13.60 -10.54
N ASN A 116 -11.19 -12.56 -10.68
CA ASN A 116 -10.04 -12.28 -9.81
C ASN A 116 -10.35 -11.38 -8.59
N TRP A 117 -11.57 -10.85 -8.41
CA TRP A 117 -11.91 -9.90 -7.33
C TRP A 117 -12.34 -10.54 -5.99
N TRP A 118 -12.51 -11.86 -5.88
CA TRP A 118 -12.86 -12.56 -4.62
C TRP A 118 -12.15 -13.91 -4.49
N PRO A 119 -11.55 -14.34 -3.36
CA PRO A 119 -10.59 -13.69 -2.48
C PRO A 119 -9.08 -13.96 -2.80
N PRO A 120 -8.61 -14.48 -3.97
CA PRO A 120 -7.21 -14.87 -4.10
C PRO A 120 -6.24 -13.68 -4.12
N ALA A 121 -6.70 -12.46 -4.43
CA ALA A 121 -5.84 -11.28 -4.52
C ALA A 121 -5.37 -10.76 -3.14
N TYR A 122 -6.15 -10.97 -2.08
CA TYR A 122 -5.82 -10.55 -0.72
C TYR A 122 -5.55 -11.73 0.21
N LEU A 123 -5.59 -12.96 -0.30
CA LEU A 123 -5.18 -14.13 0.46
C LEU A 123 -3.68 -14.04 0.73
N ARG A 124 -3.28 -14.11 2.00
CA ARG A 124 -1.88 -14.10 2.37
C ARG A 124 -1.17 -15.29 1.74
N LYS A 125 0.09 -15.08 1.38
CA LYS A 125 1.02 -16.11 0.91
C LYS A 125 2.24 -16.16 1.83
N PRO A 126 2.90 -17.31 1.95
CA PRO A 126 4.01 -17.47 2.88
C PRO A 126 5.15 -16.51 2.52
N GLN A 127 5.67 -15.82 3.52
CA GLN A 127 6.72 -14.81 3.34
C GLN A 127 8.02 -15.19 4.04
N PRO A 128 9.18 -14.84 3.45
CA PRO A 128 9.39 -13.91 2.32
C PRO A 128 9.38 -14.55 0.91
N GLU A 129 9.15 -15.85 0.79
CA GLU A 129 9.34 -16.63 -0.45
C GLU A 129 8.42 -16.14 -1.57
N PHE A 130 7.15 -15.87 -1.28
CA PHE A 130 6.20 -15.41 -2.29
C PHE A 130 6.66 -14.09 -2.93
N TRP A 131 6.97 -13.07 -2.13
CA TRP A 131 7.44 -11.78 -2.66
C TRP A 131 8.79 -11.88 -3.36
N ARG A 132 9.69 -12.75 -2.90
CA ARG A 132 10.95 -13.03 -3.59
C ARG A 132 10.71 -13.68 -4.96
N GLY A 133 9.74 -14.58 -5.05
CA GLY A 133 9.28 -15.20 -6.29
C GLY A 133 8.71 -14.17 -7.28
N LEU A 134 7.90 -13.21 -6.81
CA LEU A 134 7.41 -12.10 -7.63
C LEU A 134 8.56 -11.28 -8.21
N LEU A 135 9.53 -10.87 -7.39
CA LEU A 135 10.71 -10.12 -7.87
C LEU A 135 11.51 -10.94 -8.89
N SER A 136 11.74 -12.21 -8.61
CA SER A 136 12.49 -13.10 -9.49
C SER A 136 11.80 -13.28 -10.85
N SER A 137 10.47 -13.32 -10.85
CA SER A 137 9.67 -13.46 -12.07
C SER A 137 9.71 -12.21 -12.94
N ARG A 138 9.67 -11.01 -12.32
CA ARG A 138 9.68 -9.73 -13.06
C ARG A 138 11.09 -9.28 -13.49
N ASP A 139 12.10 -9.48 -12.65
CA ASP A 139 13.46 -8.94 -12.87
C ASP A 139 14.43 -10.00 -13.42
N GLY A 140 14.00 -11.27 -13.43
CA GLY A 140 14.83 -12.43 -13.75
C GLY A 140 15.61 -12.92 -12.53
N VAL A 141 15.64 -14.24 -12.35
CA VAL A 141 16.34 -14.91 -11.24
C VAL A 141 17.83 -14.55 -11.20
N SER A 142 18.47 -14.40 -12.36
CA SER A 142 19.89 -14.06 -12.49
C SER A 142 20.25 -12.67 -11.94
N SER A 143 19.26 -11.79 -11.76
CA SER A 143 19.47 -10.48 -11.15
C SER A 143 19.68 -10.59 -9.62
N ASN A 144 19.37 -11.72 -9.00
CA ASN A 144 19.46 -11.95 -7.55
C ASN A 144 18.68 -10.92 -6.70
N PRO A 145 17.36 -10.78 -6.89
CA PRO A 145 16.54 -9.93 -6.03
C PRO A 145 16.41 -10.54 -4.63
N SER A 146 16.15 -9.70 -3.63
CA SER A 146 16.02 -10.15 -2.23
C SER A 146 14.83 -9.52 -1.53
N VAL A 147 14.20 -10.29 -0.64
CA VAL A 147 13.20 -9.80 0.31
C VAL A 147 13.60 -10.27 1.70
N ALA A 148 13.67 -9.34 2.64
CA ALA A 148 13.88 -9.60 4.06
C ALA A 148 12.77 -8.94 4.87
N ILE A 149 12.32 -9.61 5.92
CA ILE A 149 11.31 -9.09 6.84
C ILE A 149 11.95 -9.02 8.21
N TYR A 150 11.81 -7.87 8.85
CA TYR A 150 12.25 -7.65 10.20
C TYR A 150 11.06 -7.31 11.08
N ARG A 151 11.08 -7.80 12.31
CA ARG A 151 10.05 -7.58 13.31
C ARG A 151 10.68 -7.02 14.58
N SER A 152 10.02 -6.04 15.19
CA SER A 152 10.44 -5.54 16.51
C SER A 152 10.27 -6.64 17.57
N PRO A 153 11.23 -6.87 18.48
CA PRO A 153 11.10 -7.87 19.54
C PRO A 153 10.12 -7.44 20.64
N GLU A 154 10.02 -6.13 20.87
CA GLU A 154 9.23 -5.52 21.94
C GLU A 154 8.00 -4.82 21.36
N ARG A 155 7.04 -4.49 22.23
CA ARG A 155 6.09 -3.41 21.95
C ARG A 155 6.89 -2.10 22.02
N GLY A 156 7.62 -1.81 20.96
CA GLY A 156 8.58 -0.72 20.94
C GLY A 156 7.92 0.64 20.71
N PRO A 157 8.61 1.74 21.06
CA PRO A 157 8.24 3.06 20.57
C PRO A 157 8.26 3.06 19.04
N VAL A 158 7.39 3.87 18.44
CA VAL A 158 7.37 4.11 17.00
C VAL A 158 8.80 4.36 16.50
N GLY A 159 9.21 3.68 15.42
CA GLY A 159 10.55 3.83 14.86
C GLY A 159 11.51 2.70 15.21
N SER A 160 11.13 1.79 16.12
CA SER A 160 11.99 0.72 16.61
C SER A 160 12.50 -0.20 15.49
N VAL A 161 11.68 -0.47 14.46
CA VAL A 161 12.07 -1.45 13.44
C VAL A 161 13.02 -0.89 12.36
N ILE A 162 13.22 0.44 12.30
CA ILE A 162 14.18 1.03 11.37
C ILE A 162 15.62 0.78 11.84
N ARG A 163 15.88 0.86 13.14
CA ARG A 163 17.24 0.65 13.65
C ARG A 163 17.59 -0.84 13.57
N GLU A 164 18.80 -1.12 13.09
CA GLU A 164 19.21 -2.49 12.82
C GLU A 164 19.45 -3.31 14.10
N ASP A 165 19.83 -2.63 15.19
CA ASP A 165 20.10 -3.22 16.51
C ASP A 165 18.83 -3.60 17.27
N SER A 166 17.67 -3.04 16.91
CA SER A 166 16.40 -3.27 17.60
C SER A 166 15.37 -4.09 16.81
N ARG A 167 15.80 -4.80 15.77
CA ARG A 167 14.92 -5.64 14.95
C ARG A 167 15.47 -7.05 14.76
N LEU A 168 14.57 -8.03 14.67
CA LEU A 168 14.91 -9.44 14.43
C LEU A 168 14.45 -9.87 13.05
N LEU A 169 15.23 -10.70 12.37
CA LEU A 169 14.81 -11.33 11.12
C LEU A 169 13.58 -12.21 11.38
N PHE A 170 12.57 -12.09 10.52
CA PHE A 170 11.29 -12.78 10.63
C PHE A 170 10.97 -13.53 9.34
N GLU A 171 10.49 -14.77 9.47
CA GLU A 171 10.08 -15.63 8.37
C GLU A 171 8.84 -16.43 8.79
N GLN A 172 7.85 -16.55 7.89
CA GLN A 172 6.68 -17.39 8.12
C GLN A 172 7.02 -18.82 7.74
N LYS A 173 7.51 -19.58 8.72
CA LYS A 173 7.81 -21.01 8.56
C LYS A 173 6.51 -21.80 8.63
N LEU A 174 6.15 -22.45 7.53
CA LEU A 174 4.97 -23.29 7.47
C LEU A 174 5.33 -24.77 7.55
N SER A 175 4.53 -25.51 8.32
CA SER A 175 4.49 -26.94 8.20
C SER A 175 3.70 -27.35 6.96
N GLU A 176 3.91 -28.57 6.46
CA GLU A 176 3.12 -29.09 5.33
C GLU A 176 1.62 -29.15 5.65
N ALA A 177 1.26 -29.38 6.92
CA ALA A 177 -0.12 -29.46 7.38
C ALA A 177 -0.85 -28.10 7.29
N ASP A 178 -0.13 -26.99 7.52
CA ASP A 178 -0.72 -25.64 7.57
C ASP A 178 -0.83 -24.98 6.19
N MET A 179 -0.23 -25.59 5.16
CA MET A 179 -0.15 -24.99 3.82
C MET A 179 -1.52 -24.82 3.16
N ALA A 180 -2.45 -25.76 3.40
CA ALA A 180 -3.77 -25.76 2.78
C ALA A 180 -4.70 -24.67 3.34
N SER A 181 -4.54 -24.31 4.62
CA SER A 181 -5.36 -23.30 5.31
C SER A 181 -4.67 -21.94 5.43
N PHE A 182 -3.40 -21.82 5.00
CA PHE A 182 -2.63 -20.60 5.14
C PHE A 182 -3.33 -19.39 4.50
N GLY A 183 -3.44 -18.32 5.28
CA GLY A 183 -4.08 -17.08 4.86
C GLY A 183 -5.60 -17.08 4.96
N LEU A 184 -6.25 -18.23 5.16
CA LEU A 184 -7.70 -18.30 5.42
C LEU A 184 -7.99 -17.86 6.85
N GLU A 185 -7.23 -18.40 7.80
CA GLU A 185 -7.38 -18.12 9.22
C GLU A 185 -6.42 -17.02 9.69
N GLU A 186 -6.75 -16.41 10.82
CA GLU A 186 -5.85 -15.46 11.48
C GLU A 186 -4.65 -16.20 12.06
N ASP A 187 -3.44 -15.66 11.83
CA ASP A 187 -2.23 -16.15 12.47
C ASP A 187 -2.18 -15.63 13.91
N ALA A 188 -2.62 -16.47 14.85
CA ALA A 188 -2.63 -16.14 16.27
C ALA A 188 -1.25 -15.73 16.80
N SER A 189 -0.15 -16.25 16.24
CA SER A 189 1.20 -15.87 16.68
C SER A 189 1.58 -14.42 16.36
N LEU A 190 0.91 -13.84 15.35
CA LEU A 190 1.12 -12.46 14.91
C LEU A 190 0.02 -11.51 15.38
N CYS A 191 -1.18 -12.01 15.64
CA CYS A 191 -2.35 -11.19 15.94
C CYS A 191 -2.80 -11.25 17.41
N ALA A 192 -2.36 -12.24 18.20
CA ALA A 192 -2.81 -12.37 19.59
C ALA A 192 -2.17 -11.31 20.51
N GLY A 193 -3.03 -10.56 21.20
CA GLY A 193 -2.68 -9.63 22.27
C GLY A 193 -1.48 -8.72 21.90
N PRO A 194 -0.34 -8.81 22.64
CA PRO A 194 0.84 -7.99 22.39
C PRO A 194 1.48 -8.14 21.03
N GLU A 195 1.39 -9.32 20.43
CA GLU A 195 2.13 -9.62 19.22
C GLU A 195 1.63 -8.80 18.04
N ARG A 196 0.34 -8.44 18.04
CA ARG A 196 -0.29 -7.59 17.03
C ARG A 196 0.43 -6.27 16.86
N PHE A 197 0.82 -5.63 17.95
CA PHE A 197 1.35 -4.26 17.96
C PHE A 197 2.87 -4.17 17.70
N LYS A 198 3.51 -5.28 17.31
CA LYS A 198 4.94 -5.25 16.97
C LYS A 198 5.12 -4.77 15.53
N GLU A 199 5.97 -3.78 15.35
CA GLU A 199 6.27 -3.20 14.04
C GLU A 199 6.96 -4.21 13.12
N LEU A 200 6.68 -4.08 11.82
CA LEU A 200 7.36 -4.81 10.75
C LEU A 200 8.08 -3.84 9.82
N LEU A 201 9.26 -4.24 9.36
CA LEU A 201 9.97 -3.65 8.23
C LEU A 201 10.18 -4.72 7.17
N ILE A 202 9.56 -4.54 6.01
CA ILE A 202 9.77 -5.37 4.83
C ILE A 202 10.73 -4.62 3.91
N VAL A 203 11.88 -5.22 3.62
CA VAL A 203 12.88 -4.68 2.71
C VAL A 203 12.92 -5.54 1.45
N ALA A 204 12.40 -5.00 0.34
CA ALA A 204 12.47 -5.61 -0.98
C ALA A 204 13.52 -4.88 -1.84
N ARG A 205 14.45 -5.62 -2.46
CA ARG A 205 15.51 -5.07 -3.29
C ARG A 205 15.47 -5.68 -4.68
N ARG A 206 15.48 -4.80 -5.69
CA ARG A 206 15.65 -5.18 -7.10
C ARG A 206 17.07 -5.75 -7.29
N GLY A 207 17.18 -6.68 -8.23
CA GLY A 207 18.43 -7.34 -8.53
C GLY A 207 19.49 -6.46 -9.20
N HIS A 208 20.70 -6.99 -9.33
CA HIS A 208 21.81 -6.35 -10.03
C HIS A 208 21.47 -6.10 -11.51
N GLY A 209 21.82 -4.91 -12.02
CA GLY A 209 21.62 -4.54 -13.42
C GLY A 209 20.18 -4.25 -13.83
N VAL A 210 19.20 -4.36 -12.92
CA VAL A 210 17.79 -4.06 -13.21
C VAL A 210 17.60 -2.58 -13.46
N ASP A 211 17.00 -2.23 -14.60
CA ASP A 211 16.54 -0.87 -14.87
C ASP A 211 15.19 -0.63 -14.19
N TYR A 212 15.25 -0.10 -12.97
CA TYR A 212 14.09 0.18 -12.14
C TYR A 212 13.46 1.55 -12.41
N GLN A 213 13.90 2.31 -13.43
CA GLN A 213 13.30 3.62 -13.69
C GLN A 213 11.83 3.49 -14.11
N ALA A 214 10.96 4.38 -13.62
CA ALA A 214 9.59 4.44 -14.09
C ALA A 214 9.54 4.92 -15.54
N LYS A 215 9.12 4.05 -16.48
CA LYS A 215 9.13 4.34 -17.92
C LYS A 215 7.81 4.92 -18.40
N LYS A 216 7.90 5.93 -19.28
CA LYS A 216 6.75 6.37 -20.06
C LYS A 216 6.29 5.21 -20.97
N GLY A 217 5.00 4.93 -20.98
CA GLY A 217 4.44 3.85 -21.80
C GLY A 217 4.67 2.43 -21.25
N SER A 218 5.09 2.28 -19.98
CA SER A 218 5.12 0.94 -19.36
C SER A 218 3.73 0.28 -19.38
N PRO A 219 3.63 -1.05 -19.41
CA PRO A 219 2.35 -1.78 -19.46
C PRO A 219 1.34 -1.32 -18.41
N PHE A 220 0.05 -1.51 -18.70
CA PHE A 220 -1.00 -1.28 -17.72
C PHE A 220 -0.98 -2.38 -16.66
N ILE A 221 -1.24 -1.97 -15.43
CA ILE A 221 -1.28 -2.87 -14.27
C ILE A 221 -2.70 -2.92 -13.70
N TRP A 222 -2.91 -3.76 -12.68
CA TRP A 222 -4.20 -3.78 -11.98
C TRP A 222 -4.52 -2.40 -11.38
N ARG A 223 -5.75 -1.93 -11.63
CA ARG A 223 -6.21 -0.57 -11.30
C ARG A 223 -5.27 0.55 -11.76
N ASP A 224 -4.77 0.44 -13.00
CA ASP A 224 -3.96 1.49 -13.62
C ASP A 224 -4.75 2.80 -13.78
N ILE A 225 -4.23 3.88 -13.20
CA ILE A 225 -4.84 5.21 -13.21
C ILE A 225 -4.92 5.78 -14.62
N ARG A 226 -3.99 5.39 -15.51
CA ARG A 226 -4.01 5.82 -16.92
C ARG A 226 -5.13 5.14 -17.69
N ARG A 227 -5.63 3.99 -17.24
CA ARG A 227 -6.80 3.32 -17.81
C ARG A 227 -8.09 3.95 -17.30
N ALA A 228 -8.15 4.29 -16.02
CA ALA A 228 -9.30 4.96 -15.42
C ALA A 228 -9.46 6.43 -15.90
N CYS A 229 -8.34 7.11 -16.14
CA CYS A 229 -8.29 8.51 -16.56
C CYS A 229 -7.39 8.67 -17.81
N PRO A 230 -7.83 8.17 -18.98
CA PRO A 230 -7.01 8.15 -20.19
C PRO A 230 -6.65 9.55 -20.67
N GLY A 231 -5.34 9.77 -20.90
CA GLY A 231 -4.81 11.03 -21.43
C GLY A 231 -4.81 12.21 -20.45
N MET A 232 -5.30 12.03 -19.22
CA MET A 232 -5.40 13.11 -18.24
C MET A 232 -4.09 13.33 -17.48
N THR A 233 -3.76 14.59 -17.26
CA THR A 233 -2.73 15.01 -16.31
C THR A 233 -3.22 14.84 -14.87
N TRP A 234 -2.30 14.74 -13.91
CA TRP A 234 -2.67 14.70 -12.49
C TRP A 234 -3.56 15.88 -12.07
N ARG A 235 -3.29 17.08 -12.59
CA ARG A 235 -4.11 18.28 -12.29
C ARG A 235 -5.55 18.11 -12.75
N GLU A 236 -5.79 17.49 -13.89
CA GLU A 236 -7.14 17.23 -14.41
C GLU A 236 -7.83 16.11 -13.61
N ILE A 237 -7.11 15.03 -13.29
CA ILE A 237 -7.61 13.94 -12.45
C ILE A 237 -8.05 14.47 -11.09
N LYS A 238 -7.18 15.25 -10.43
CA LYS A 238 -7.46 15.85 -9.12
C LYS A 238 -8.71 16.73 -9.17
N ARG A 239 -8.79 17.64 -10.14
CA ARG A 239 -9.95 18.52 -10.30
C ARG A 239 -11.24 17.71 -10.48
N LYS A 240 -11.21 16.69 -11.35
CA LYS A 240 -12.41 15.97 -11.77
C LYS A 240 -12.90 14.94 -10.76
N HIS A 241 -11.98 14.28 -10.05
CA HIS A 241 -12.28 13.06 -9.27
C HIS A 241 -11.92 13.17 -7.79
N ILE A 242 -11.39 14.31 -7.33
CA ILE A 242 -11.05 14.53 -5.92
C ILE A 242 -11.70 15.84 -5.45
N ASP A 243 -11.43 16.95 -6.14
CA ASP A 243 -11.86 18.28 -5.69
C ASP A 243 -13.38 18.51 -5.88
N MET A 244 -14.04 17.87 -6.85
CA MET A 244 -15.50 18.00 -7.05
C MET A 244 -16.34 17.53 -5.85
N ARG A 245 -15.78 16.71 -4.94
CA ARG A 245 -16.42 16.35 -3.67
C ARG A 245 -16.70 17.57 -2.80
N SER A 246 -15.94 18.65 -2.98
CA SER A 246 -16.06 19.89 -2.19
C SER A 246 -17.00 20.92 -2.81
N GLU A 247 -17.36 20.81 -4.09
CA GLU A 247 -18.19 21.80 -4.80
C GLU A 247 -19.65 21.37 -4.96
N SER A 248 -19.99 20.08 -4.79
CA SER A 248 -21.37 19.59 -4.84
C SER A 248 -22.13 19.74 -3.53
N GLY A 249 -21.88 20.83 -2.79
CA GLY A 249 -22.82 21.36 -1.80
C GLY A 249 -24.04 21.89 -2.52
N VAL A 250 -24.87 20.97 -3.02
CA VAL A 250 -26.20 21.32 -3.55
C VAL A 250 -27.09 21.54 -2.34
N ASP A 251 -27.54 22.78 -2.21
CA ASP A 251 -28.55 23.25 -1.27
C ASP A 251 -29.69 22.24 -1.14
N SER A 252 -29.74 21.54 -0.02
CA SER A 252 -30.92 20.81 0.42
C SER A 252 -31.18 21.21 1.86
N ASP A 253 -32.03 22.22 2.01
CA ASP A 253 -32.64 22.61 3.27
C ASP A 253 -33.11 21.36 4.03
N GLY A 254 -32.48 21.12 5.19
CA GLY A 254 -32.74 19.95 6.01
C GLY A 254 -31.66 19.81 7.07
N GLY A 255 -31.74 20.68 8.09
CA GLY A 255 -30.78 20.77 9.18
C GLY A 255 -30.37 19.41 9.75
N SER A 256 -29.11 19.09 9.55
CA SER A 256 -28.31 18.22 10.39
C SER A 256 -26.87 18.64 10.17
N ASP A 257 -26.37 19.51 11.04
CA ASP A 257 -24.95 19.80 11.21
C ASP A 257 -24.24 18.53 11.70
N SER A 258 -24.14 17.51 10.85
CA SER A 258 -23.07 16.55 10.95
C SER A 258 -21.95 17.08 10.07
N GLU A 259 -21.18 18.03 10.60
CA GLU A 259 -19.80 18.16 10.19
C GLU A 259 -19.20 16.76 10.30
N ASP A 260 -19.01 16.06 9.18
CA ASP A 260 -18.25 14.82 9.17
C ASP A 260 -16.84 15.21 9.64
N PRO A 261 -16.47 14.91 10.91
CA PRO A 261 -15.25 15.44 11.52
C PRO A 261 -14.00 14.88 10.84
N PHE A 262 -14.17 13.94 9.90
CA PHE A 262 -13.10 13.32 9.17
C PHE A 262 -12.71 14.09 7.91
N VAL A 263 -13.59 14.90 7.28
CA VAL A 263 -13.30 15.52 5.97
C VAL A 263 -12.09 16.48 6.04
N ASP A 264 -11.94 17.24 7.13
CA ASP A 264 -10.77 18.09 7.37
C ASP A 264 -9.59 17.35 8.03
N ALA A 265 -9.82 16.16 8.60
CA ALA A 265 -8.77 15.35 9.26
C ALA A 265 -7.82 14.63 8.28
N PHE A 266 -8.14 14.59 6.98
CA PHE A 266 -7.39 13.81 5.99
C PHE A 266 -6.19 14.53 5.34
N THR A 267 -5.89 15.76 5.72
CA THR A 267 -4.64 16.44 5.32
C THR A 267 -3.51 16.22 6.33
N ASP A 268 -3.41 15.01 6.88
CA ASP A 268 -2.28 14.67 7.74
C ASP A 268 -1.01 14.52 6.90
N VAL A 269 -0.30 15.65 6.76
CA VAL A 269 0.99 15.73 6.11
C VAL A 269 1.99 15.08 7.04
N ASP A 270 2.55 13.95 6.62
CA ASP A 270 3.73 13.36 7.25
C ASP A 270 4.80 14.47 7.39
N ARG A 271 5.23 14.75 8.62
CA ARG A 271 6.21 15.79 8.96
C ARG A 271 7.39 15.12 9.65
N TRP A 272 8.58 15.38 9.15
CA TRP A 272 9.80 14.77 9.68
C TRP A 272 11.00 15.70 9.54
N ARG A 273 12.00 15.51 10.41
CA ARG A 273 13.32 16.14 10.27
C ARG A 273 14.29 15.17 9.63
N ASP A 274 14.20 13.89 9.97
CA ASP A 274 14.97 12.81 9.36
C ASP A 274 14.06 11.82 8.59
N VAL A 275 14.54 11.27 7.47
CA VAL A 275 13.78 10.30 6.66
C VAL A 275 13.52 8.99 7.40
N ASP A 276 14.32 8.70 8.43
CA ASP A 276 14.20 7.56 9.32
C ASP A 276 13.34 7.87 10.57
N GLU A 277 12.89 9.12 10.74
CA GLU A 277 11.90 9.49 11.77
C GLU A 277 10.49 9.47 11.21
N TYR A 278 9.61 8.64 11.76
CA TYR A 278 8.19 8.64 11.43
C TYR A 278 7.34 8.59 12.69
N ALA A 279 6.11 9.10 12.57
CA ALA A 279 5.08 8.98 13.59
C ALA A 279 3.85 8.35 12.95
N TRP A 280 3.19 7.46 13.69
CA TRP A 280 1.90 6.94 13.28
C TRP A 280 0.82 7.93 13.68
N THR A 281 -0.03 8.28 12.74
CA THR A 281 -1.19 9.12 13.04
C THR A 281 -2.17 8.28 13.88
N PRO A 282 -2.92 8.86 14.83
CA PRO A 282 -3.86 8.13 15.68
C PRO A 282 -4.83 7.23 14.90
N LEU A 283 -5.18 7.63 13.67
CA LEU A 283 -6.07 6.91 12.76
C LEU A 283 -5.52 5.54 12.30
N HIS A 284 -4.21 5.27 12.46
CA HIS A 284 -3.63 3.95 12.16
C HIS A 284 -3.86 2.94 13.28
N PHE A 285 -4.20 3.41 14.47
CA PHE A 285 -4.61 2.59 15.59
C PHE A 285 -6.14 2.52 15.53
N GLY A 286 -6.72 1.32 15.46
CA GLY A 286 -8.17 1.16 15.57
C GLY A 286 -8.70 1.78 16.87
N LEU A 287 -10.00 2.06 16.95
CA LEU A 287 -10.60 2.57 18.21
C LEU A 287 -10.36 1.62 19.40
N SER A 288 -10.17 0.32 19.14
CA SER A 288 -9.76 -0.71 20.10
C SER A 288 -8.30 -0.63 20.54
N ASP A 289 -7.48 0.15 19.85
CA ASP A 289 -6.02 0.19 19.99
C ASP A 289 -5.57 1.45 20.76
N LEU A 290 -6.52 2.29 21.19
CA LEU A 290 -6.32 3.52 21.96
C LEU A 290 -6.60 3.35 23.48
N TRP A 291 -6.95 2.15 23.95
CA TRP A 291 -7.34 1.87 25.35
C TRP A 291 -6.71 0.59 25.90
#